data_AF-A0A0C1R7S7-F1
#
_entry.id   AF-A0A0C1R7S7-F1
#
_cell.length_a   1.000
_cell.length_b   1.000
_cell.length_c   1.000
_cell.angle_alpha   90.00
_cell.angle_beta   90.00
_cell.angle_gamma   90.00
#
_symmetry.space_group_name_H-M   'P 1'
#
loop_
_entity.id
_entity.type
_entity.pdbx_description
1 polymer ?
#
loop_
_entity_poly.entity_id
_entity_poly.type
_entity_poly.pdbx_seq_one_letter_code
_entity_poly.pdbx_strand_id
1 'polypeptide(L)' 'MEETEPGRQLYLAIRKATYREIFSEPIGSLVIKKNSLHLLIFDPQKETIAQWID' A
#
# COMPACT_ATOMS: atom_id res chain seq x y z
N MET A 1 -15.33 8.02 3.59
CA MET A 1 -15.54 6.56 3.73
C MET A 1 -15.78 6.18 5.19
N GLU A 2 -15.06 6.77 6.15
CA GLU A 2 -15.34 6.59 7.59
C GLU A 2 -16.79 6.95 7.98
N GLU A 3 -17.39 7.95 7.32
CA GLU A 3 -18.77 8.37 7.60
C GLU A 3 -19.86 7.43 7.03
N THR A 4 -19.52 6.55 6.09
CA THR A 4 -20.51 5.71 5.37
C THR A 4 -20.30 4.21 5.56
N GLU A 5 -19.04 3.76 5.69
CA GLU A 5 -18.66 2.35 5.85
C GLU A 5 -17.46 2.20 6.81
N PRO A 6 -17.64 2.46 8.12
CA PRO A 6 -16.53 2.54 9.08
C PRO A 6 -15.75 1.21 9.26
N GLY A 7 -16.35 0.07 8.91
CA GLY A 7 -15.67 -1.23 8.93
C GLY A 7 -14.79 -1.50 7.70
N ARG A 8 -14.79 -0.62 6.70
CA ARG A 8 -14.05 -0.83 5.45
C ARG A 8 -12.68 -0.19 5.51
N GLN A 9 -11.65 -1.03 5.53
CA GLN A 9 -10.26 -0.59 5.48
C GLN A 9 -9.88 -0.10 4.08
N LEU A 10 -9.31 1.10 4.00
CA LEU A 10 -8.84 1.72 2.76
C LEU A 10 -7.38 1.32 2.51
N TYR A 11 -7.13 0.71 1.35
CA TYR A 11 -5.79 0.38 0.90
C TYR A 11 -5.42 1.21 -0.33
N LEU A 12 -4.19 1.74 -0.36
CA LEU A 12 -3.61 2.32 -1.57
C LEU A 12 -2.95 1.21 -2.39
N ALA A 13 -3.52 0.92 -3.57
CA ALA A 13 -2.96 -0.07 -4.48
C ALA A 13 -1.77 0.52 -5.26
N ILE A 14 -0.61 -0.12 -5.17
CA ILE A 14 0.60 0.31 -5.89
C ILE A 14 1.27 -0.85 -6.63
N ARG A 15 1.95 -0.52 -7.73
CA ARG A 15 2.73 -1.50 -8.49
C ARG A 15 3.92 -1.97 -7.67
N LYS A 16 4.27 -3.25 -7.79
CA LYS A 16 5.46 -3.86 -7.17
C LYS A 16 6.77 -3.13 -7.50
N ALA A 17 6.90 -2.53 -8.68
CA ALA A 17 8.07 -1.72 -9.04
C ALA A 17 8.15 -0.44 -8.19
N THR A 18 7.05 0.33 -8.11
CA THR A 18 6.95 1.53 -7.28
C THR A 18 7.26 1.26 -5.80
N TYR A 19 6.79 0.12 -5.28
CA TYR A 19 7.14 -0.29 -3.92
C TYR A 19 8.66 -0.45 -3.74
N ARG A 20 9.31 -1.19 -4.64
CA ARG A 20 10.75 -1.49 -4.58
C ARG A 20 11.67 -0.29 -4.80
N GLU A 21 11.20 0.72 -5.55
CA GLU A 21 12.04 1.88 -5.89
C GLU A 21 11.93 3.00 -4.85
N ILE A 22 10.77 3.12 -4.18
CA ILE A 22 10.47 4.27 -3.32
C ILE A 22 10.09 3.85 -1.91
N PHE A 23 9.15 2.91 -1.78
CA PHE A 23 8.54 2.60 -0.48
C PHE A 23 9.35 1.63 0.38
N SER A 24 10.21 0.81 -0.22
CA SER A 24 11.17 -0.03 0.51
C SER A 24 12.36 0.75 1.06
N GLU A 25 12.60 1.98 0.58
CA GLU A 25 13.65 2.85 1.11
C GLU A 25 13.27 3.40 2.49
N PRO A 26 14.24 3.79 3.33
CA PRO A 26 13.99 4.29 4.69
C PRO A 26 12.98 5.45 4.75
N ILE A 27 13.03 6.37 3.78
CA ILE A 27 12.10 7.49 3.69
C ILE A 27 10.68 7.03 3.35
N GLY A 28 10.53 6.08 2.43
CA GLY A 28 9.23 5.53 2.06
C GLY A 28 8.59 4.76 3.21
N SER A 29 9.39 3.95 3.91
CA SER A 29 8.96 3.27 5.14
C SER A 29 8.52 4.25 6.23
N LEU A 30 9.18 5.40 6.35
CA LEU A 30 8.78 6.45 7.29
C LEU A 30 7.43 7.07 6.92
N VAL A 31 7.18 7.32 5.63
CA VAL A 31 5.90 7.86 5.14
C VAL A 31 4.75 6.89 5.40
N ILE A 32 4.96 5.59 5.16
CA ILE A 32 3.95 4.55 5.44
C ILE A 32 3.56 4.57 6.91
N LYS A 33 4.56 4.54 7.81
CA LYS A 33 4.33 4.50 9.26
C LYS A 33 3.70 5.78 9.80
N LYS A 34 4.19 6.95 9.39
CA LYS A 34 3.71 8.25 9.90
C LYS A 34 2.26 8.56 9.51
N ASN A 35 1.83 8.06 8.36
CA ASN A 35 0.48 8.32 7.83
C ASN A 35 -0.44 7.10 7.97
N SER A 36 0.00 6.04 8.66
CA SER A 36 -0.75 4.78 8.82
C SER A 36 -1.32 4.27 7.49
N LEU A 37 -0.50 4.30 6.43
CA LEU A 37 -0.95 3.91 5.10
C LEU A 37 -0.99 2.39 4.99
N HIS A 38 -2.17 1.85 4.75
CA HIS A 38 -2.32 0.48 4.31
C HIS A 38 -2.05 0.38 2.80
N LEU A 39 -1.16 -0.53 2.40
CA LEU A 39 -0.76 -0.71 0.99
C LEU A 39 -1.17 -2.09 0.47
N LEU A 40 -1.68 -2.10 -0.76
CA LEU A 40 -1.89 -3.31 -1.55
C LEU A 40 -0.87 -3.30 -2.69
N ILE A 41 0.11 -4.18 -2.63
CA ILE A 41 1.14 -4.27 -3.65
C ILE A 41 0.73 -5.32 -4.66
N PHE A 42 0.60 -4.94 -5.94
CA PHE A 42 0.24 -5.87 -7.02
C PHE A 42 1.32 -5.94 -8.10
N ASP A 43 1.40 -7.10 -8.75
CA ASP A 43 2.22 -7.30 -9.94
C ASP A 43 1.35 -7.11 -11.19
N PRO A 44 1.55 -6.03 -11.98
CA PRO A 44 0.71 -5.75 -13.13
C PRO A 44 0.91 -6.74 -14.29
N GLN A 45 2.02 -7.48 -14.34
CA GLN A 45 2.26 -8.45 -15.42
C GLN A 45 1.55 -9.78 -15.17
N LYS A 46 1.42 -10.14 -13.88
CA LYS A 46 0.75 -11.38 -13.46
C LYS A 46 -0.70 -11.18 -13.04
N GLU A 47 -1.12 -9.92 -12.91
CA GLU A 47 -2.43 -9.52 -12.38
C GLU A 47 -2.72 -10.13 -10.99
N THR A 48 -1.67 -10.30 -10.19
CA THR A 48 -1.76 -10.88 -8.85
C THR A 48 -1.44 -9.87 -7.76
N ILE A 49 -2.10 -10.01 -6.61
CA ILE A 49 -1.70 -9.33 -5.39
C ILE A 49 -0.43 -10.02 -4.87
N ALA A 50 0.63 -9.25 -4.67
CA ALA A 50 1.91 -9.74 -4.18
C ALA A 50 2.00 -9.67 -2.66
N GLN A 51 1.47 -8.61 -2.04
CA GLN A 51 1.55 -8.40 -0.60
C GLN A 51 0.54 -7.35 -0.13
N TRP A 52 0.10 -7.49 1.14
CA TRP A 52 -0.63 -6.48 1.90
C TRP A 52 0.27 -5.93 3.01
N ILE A 53 0.24 -4.63 3.24
CA ILE A 53 0.93 -3.97 4.36
C ILE A 53 -0.11 -3.18 5.14
N ASP A 54 -0.16 -3.40 6.45
CA ASP A 54 -1.02 -2.70 7.39
C ASP A 54 -0.26 -1.65 8.19
#